data_AF-A0A0F9CIY3-F1
#
_entry.id   AF-A0A0F9CIY3-F1
#
_cell.length_a   1.000
_cell.length_b   1.000
_cell.length_c   1.000
_cell.angle_alpha   90.00
_cell.angle_beta   90.00
_cell.angle_gamma   90.00
#
_symmetry.space_group_name_H-M   'P 1'
#
loop_
_entity.id
_entity.type
_entity.pdbx_description
1 polymer ?
#
loop_
_entity_poly.entity_id
_entity_poly.type
_entity_poly.pdbx_seq_one_letter_code
_entity_poly.pdbx_strand_id
1 'polypeptide(L)'
;PRTLTIDDRQQAEEAAETIRFPCLLKPSLRGPVWDQHAKLKAYRASDPAELLMLYDRLSPLAERLIAQEWIEGPESNLFSCNCYLDADSKTLAPFVARKLRQWPPDVGMSSLGEECRNDVVLREAVQFFEAVHFHGLAYLEMKQDERTGEHLALEVNVGRPTGRSAIAEAGGVELLYAAYCDAVGLPLPTGLEQRYSGVKWIYLREDVRAALTRHRRGELGVREWWRSVRGPKAYAVLSFRDPAPFLSDLLRSAAKFVRAAAGRVGRRRSRQTPGEAG
;
A
#
# COMPACT_ATOMS: atom_id res chain seq x y z
N PRO A 1 9.74 -13.73 -3.16
CA PRO A 1 10.84 -13.43 -2.23
C PRO A 1 10.85 -14.40 -1.03
N ARG A 2 12.03 -14.78 -0.52
CA ARG A 2 12.09 -15.59 0.69
C ARG A 2 11.44 -14.83 1.85
N THR A 3 10.61 -15.52 2.60
CA THR A 3 9.80 -14.95 3.69
C THR A 3 9.87 -15.90 4.88
N LEU A 4 10.14 -15.34 6.06
CA LEU A 4 10.25 -16.04 7.33
C LEU A 4 9.29 -15.41 8.33
N THR A 5 8.61 -16.26 9.08
CA THR A 5 7.77 -15.85 10.21
C THR A 5 8.63 -15.80 11.47
N ILE A 6 8.40 -14.79 12.30
CA ILE A 6 9.11 -14.56 13.57
C ILE A 6 8.08 -14.39 14.67
N ASP A 7 7.93 -15.41 15.50
CA ASP A 7 7.11 -15.48 16.72
C ASP A 7 7.95 -15.15 17.97
N ASP A 8 9.25 -15.43 17.96
CA ASP A 8 10.14 -15.23 19.12
C ASP A 8 11.55 -14.74 18.73
N ARG A 9 12.40 -14.55 19.76
CA ARG A 9 13.75 -14.01 19.60
C ARG A 9 14.69 -14.98 18.90
N GLN A 10 14.56 -16.29 19.15
CA GLN A 10 15.39 -17.30 18.51
C GLN A 10 15.14 -17.29 16.99
N GLN A 11 13.87 -17.24 16.58
CA GLN A 11 13.51 -17.15 15.16
C GLN A 11 13.98 -15.84 14.52
N ALA A 12 14.06 -14.74 15.28
CA ALA A 12 14.63 -13.49 14.79
C ALA A 12 16.13 -13.62 14.51
N GLU A 13 16.87 -14.34 15.36
CA GLU A 13 18.30 -14.63 15.19
C GLU A 13 18.54 -15.57 14.01
N GLU A 14 17.74 -16.64 13.88
CA GLU A 14 17.78 -17.53 12.71
C GLU A 14 17.45 -16.79 11.41
N ALA A 15 16.48 -15.87 11.43
CA ALA A 15 16.18 -15.03 10.28
C ALA A 15 17.35 -14.10 9.94
N ALA A 16 18.04 -13.54 10.94
CA ALA A 16 19.18 -12.66 10.75
C ALA A 16 20.39 -13.37 10.10
N GLU A 17 20.54 -14.69 10.31
CA GLU A 17 21.58 -15.50 9.69
C GLU A 17 21.23 -15.97 8.29
N THR A 18 19.94 -16.21 8.01
CA THR A 18 19.52 -16.96 6.82
C THR A 18 18.84 -16.13 5.73
N ILE A 19 18.26 -14.97 6.05
CA ILE A 19 17.60 -14.11 5.07
C ILE A 19 18.62 -13.31 4.26
N ARG A 20 18.33 -13.06 2.98
CA ARG A 20 19.13 -12.13 2.18
C ARG A 20 18.77 -10.69 2.55
N PHE A 21 19.81 -9.88 2.74
CA PHE A 21 19.67 -8.44 2.96
C PHE A 21 19.81 -7.64 1.66
N PRO A 22 19.15 -6.47 1.55
CA PRO A 22 18.23 -5.90 2.54
C PRO A 22 16.94 -6.72 2.68
N CYS A 23 16.30 -6.65 3.84
CA CYS A 23 15.02 -7.30 4.09
C CYS A 23 14.03 -6.30 4.70
N LEU A 24 12.76 -6.70 4.74
CA LEU A 24 11.64 -5.93 5.24
C LEU A 24 11.01 -6.68 6.41
N LEU A 25 10.82 -5.98 7.52
CA LEU A 25 10.12 -6.46 8.71
C LEU A 25 8.75 -5.79 8.79
N LYS A 26 7.68 -6.60 8.80
CA LYS A 26 6.28 -6.16 8.89
C LYS A 26 5.50 -7.04 9.87
N PRO A 27 4.40 -6.57 10.47
CA PRO A 27 3.56 -7.43 11.29
C PRO A 27 2.80 -8.42 10.40
N SER A 28 2.51 -9.61 10.92
CA SER A 28 1.61 -10.55 10.23
C SER A 28 0.20 -9.98 10.10
N LEU A 29 -0.28 -9.33 11.17
CA LEU A 29 -1.54 -8.63 11.22
C LEU A 29 -1.33 -7.21 11.77
N ARG A 30 -1.80 -6.22 11.02
CA ARG A 30 -1.73 -4.81 11.44
C ARG A 30 -2.95 -4.47 12.30
N GLY A 31 -2.75 -4.36 13.61
CA GLY A 31 -3.78 -4.00 14.58
C GLY A 31 -3.67 -2.56 15.12
N PRO A 32 -4.59 -2.15 16.01
CA PRO A 32 -4.61 -0.80 16.60
C PRO A 32 -3.31 -0.40 17.32
N VAL A 33 -2.66 -1.35 18.01
CA VAL A 33 -1.38 -1.12 18.70
C VAL A 33 -0.30 -0.72 17.70
N TRP A 34 -0.16 -1.47 16.60
CA TRP A 34 0.75 -1.11 15.52
C TRP A 34 0.44 0.27 14.95
N ASP A 35 -0.84 0.56 14.67
CA ASP A 35 -1.25 1.84 14.09
C ASP A 35 -0.97 3.06 14.97
N GLN A 36 -0.99 2.88 16.28
CA GLN A 36 -0.73 3.95 17.24
C GLN A 36 0.77 4.15 17.48
N HIS A 37 1.55 3.07 17.52
CA HIS A 37 2.94 3.10 17.98
C HIS A 37 3.97 2.95 16.86
N ALA A 38 3.68 2.14 15.84
CA ALA A 38 4.52 2.03 14.66
C ALA A 38 4.19 3.15 13.67
N LYS A 39 5.23 3.83 13.19
CA LYS A 39 5.08 4.95 12.24
C LYS A 39 4.86 4.50 10.80
N LEU A 40 5.26 3.27 10.48
CA LEU A 40 5.29 2.71 9.13
C LEU A 40 4.61 1.34 9.12
N LYS A 41 4.08 0.94 7.95
CA LYS A 41 3.51 -0.40 7.76
C LYS A 41 4.58 -1.51 7.75
N ALA A 42 5.82 -1.14 7.48
CA ALA A 42 6.96 -2.02 7.39
C ALA A 42 8.26 -1.23 7.55
N TYR A 43 9.34 -1.91 7.93
CA TYR A 43 10.66 -1.32 8.13
C TYR A 43 11.71 -2.11 7.37
N ARG A 44 12.61 -1.41 6.67
CA ARG A 44 13.74 -2.02 5.96
C ARG A 44 14.91 -2.21 6.93
N ALA A 45 15.50 -3.39 6.94
CA ALA A 45 16.79 -3.69 7.56
C ALA A 45 17.82 -3.97 6.46
N SER A 46 18.98 -3.36 6.60
CA SER A 46 20.08 -3.46 5.63
C SER A 46 21.05 -4.59 5.96
N ASP A 47 21.03 -5.08 7.20
CA ASP A 47 21.94 -6.10 7.72
C ASP A 47 21.32 -6.84 8.93
N PRO A 48 21.96 -7.94 9.41
CA PRO A 48 21.49 -8.71 10.56
C PRO A 48 21.29 -7.91 11.84
N ALA A 49 22.18 -6.95 12.13
CA ALA A 49 22.12 -6.15 13.33
C ALA A 49 20.93 -5.19 13.31
N GLU A 50 20.68 -4.54 12.17
CA GLU A 50 19.48 -3.72 11.96
C GLU A 50 18.20 -4.54 12.10
N LEU A 51 18.16 -5.79 11.60
CA LEU A 51 16.98 -6.65 11.75
C LEU A 51 16.67 -6.95 13.21
N LEU A 52 17.67 -7.34 14.01
CA LEU A 52 17.48 -7.63 15.43
C LEU A 52 17.10 -6.38 16.23
N MET A 53 17.70 -5.22 15.91
CA MET A 53 17.29 -3.93 16.50
C MET A 53 15.84 -3.57 16.17
N LEU A 54 15.40 -3.83 14.94
CA LEU A 54 14.00 -3.63 14.53
C LEU A 54 13.08 -4.61 15.26
N TYR A 55 13.48 -5.87 15.39
CA TYR A 55 12.73 -6.89 16.13
C TYR A 55 12.49 -6.45 17.57
N ASP A 56 13.54 -6.10 18.33
CA ASP A 56 13.42 -5.70 19.73
C ASP A 56 12.48 -4.50 19.93
N ARG A 57 12.45 -3.60 18.94
CA ARG A 57 11.58 -2.43 18.96
C ARG A 57 10.12 -2.74 18.61
N LEU A 58 9.89 -3.72 17.72
CA LEU A 58 8.60 -3.92 17.06
C LEU A 58 7.86 -5.16 17.55
N SER A 59 8.54 -6.15 18.11
CA SER A 59 7.92 -7.35 18.69
C SER A 59 6.92 -7.05 19.81
N PRO A 60 7.07 -5.98 20.64
CA PRO A 60 6.02 -5.63 21.60
C PRO A 60 4.74 -5.07 20.96
N LEU A 61 4.75 -4.73 19.66
CA LEU A 61 3.66 -4.07 18.95
C LEU A 61 2.83 -5.02 18.08
N ALA A 62 3.28 -6.25 17.90
CA ALA A 62 2.65 -7.26 17.05
C ALA A 62 2.87 -8.65 17.64
N GLU A 63 1.84 -9.49 17.60
CA GLU A 63 1.92 -10.89 18.05
C GLU A 63 2.95 -11.70 17.26
N ARG A 64 3.07 -11.39 15.97
CA ARG A 64 3.98 -12.07 15.04
C ARG A 64 4.51 -11.08 14.02
N LEU A 65 5.79 -11.22 13.70
CA LEU A 65 6.47 -10.46 12.66
C LEU A 65 6.78 -11.35 11.46
N ILE A 66 6.99 -10.72 10.31
CA ILE A 66 7.38 -11.35 9.06
C ILE A 66 8.62 -10.62 8.55
N ALA A 67 9.72 -11.36 8.40
CA ALA A 67 10.90 -10.92 7.68
C ALA A 67 10.84 -11.42 6.24
N GLN A 68 10.90 -10.51 5.28
CA GLN A 68 10.76 -10.81 3.85
C GLN A 68 11.91 -10.15 3.09
N GLU A 69 12.54 -10.86 2.16
CA GLU A 69 13.59 -10.27 1.31
C GLU A 69 13.05 -9.03 0.60
N TRP A 70 13.89 -8.01 0.53
CA TRP A 70 13.57 -6.80 -0.22
C TRP A 70 13.58 -7.11 -1.71
N ILE A 71 12.50 -6.71 -2.39
CA ILE A 71 12.41 -6.81 -3.85
C ILE A 71 12.90 -5.48 -4.42
N GLU A 72 13.96 -5.52 -5.23
CA GLU A 72 14.58 -4.33 -5.80
C GLU A 72 13.72 -3.67 -6.89
N GLY A 73 14.02 -2.40 -7.16
CA GLY A 73 13.38 -1.61 -8.21
C GLY A 73 12.46 -0.50 -7.70
N PRO A 74 12.08 0.43 -8.59
CA PRO A 74 11.27 1.59 -8.25
C PRO A 74 9.82 1.22 -7.88
N GLU A 75 9.08 2.20 -7.34
CA GLU A 75 7.65 2.06 -7.05
C GLU A 75 6.82 1.69 -8.28
N SER A 76 7.27 2.07 -9.48
CA SER A 76 6.64 1.73 -10.77
C SER A 76 6.69 0.24 -11.11
N ASN A 77 7.50 -0.55 -10.40
CA ASN A 77 7.51 -2.01 -10.52
C ASN A 77 6.45 -2.68 -9.65
N LEU A 78 5.67 -1.92 -8.87
CA LEU A 78 4.56 -2.45 -8.08
C LEU A 78 3.29 -2.51 -8.92
N PHE A 79 2.81 -3.72 -9.10
CA PHE A 79 1.59 -4.03 -9.81
C PHE A 79 0.58 -4.64 -8.86
N SER A 80 -0.70 -4.51 -9.20
CA SER A 80 -1.76 -5.11 -8.43
C SER A 80 -2.89 -5.58 -9.32
N CYS A 81 -3.45 -6.75 -8.99
CA CYS A 81 -4.68 -7.24 -9.56
C CYS A 81 -5.79 -7.16 -8.49
N ASN A 82 -6.86 -6.42 -8.77
CA ASN A 82 -8.12 -6.53 -8.02
C ASN A 82 -9.00 -7.51 -8.78
N CYS A 83 -9.70 -8.39 -8.08
CA CYS A 83 -10.62 -9.31 -8.69
C CYS A 83 -11.79 -9.63 -7.77
N TYR A 84 -12.88 -10.08 -8.37
CA TYR A 84 -13.99 -10.72 -7.67
C TYR A 84 -14.08 -12.15 -8.20
N LEU A 85 -14.11 -13.11 -7.30
CA LEU A 85 -14.34 -14.51 -7.60
C LEU A 85 -15.73 -14.90 -7.11
N ASP A 86 -16.46 -15.72 -7.86
CA ASP A 86 -17.79 -16.24 -7.49
C ASP A 86 -17.70 -17.47 -6.58
N ALA A 87 -18.85 -18.08 -6.28
CA ALA A 87 -18.97 -19.24 -5.39
C ALA A 87 -18.23 -20.49 -5.93
N ASP A 88 -18.04 -20.58 -7.25
CA ASP A 88 -17.26 -21.66 -7.90
C ASP A 88 -15.77 -21.30 -8.00
N SER A 89 -15.36 -20.20 -7.35
CA SER A 89 -14.01 -19.64 -7.42
C SER A 89 -13.59 -19.29 -8.84
N LYS A 90 -14.51 -18.90 -9.72
CA LYS A 90 -14.19 -18.40 -11.05
C LYS A 90 -13.97 -16.89 -11.00
N THR A 91 -12.89 -16.42 -11.59
CA THR A 91 -12.61 -14.97 -11.65
C THR A 91 -13.56 -14.25 -12.61
N LEU A 92 -14.34 -13.29 -12.10
CA LEU A 92 -15.35 -12.55 -12.87
C LEU A 92 -14.90 -11.15 -13.31
N ALA A 93 -14.20 -10.43 -12.44
CA ALA A 93 -13.94 -9.00 -12.63
C ALA A 93 -12.47 -8.62 -12.35
N PRO A 94 -11.50 -9.12 -13.12
CA PRO A 94 -10.10 -8.79 -12.89
C PRO A 94 -9.75 -7.39 -13.38
N PHE A 95 -8.91 -6.69 -12.64
CA PHE A 95 -8.42 -5.35 -12.98
C PHE A 95 -6.98 -5.16 -12.54
N VAL A 96 -6.09 -4.85 -13.49
CA VAL A 96 -4.67 -4.67 -13.25
C VAL A 96 -4.29 -3.19 -13.25
N ALA A 97 -3.52 -2.79 -12.24
CA ALA A 97 -2.99 -1.45 -12.10
C ALA A 97 -1.52 -1.48 -11.70
N ARG A 98 -0.80 -0.41 -12.04
CA ARG A 98 0.54 -0.12 -11.53
C ARG A 98 0.52 1.05 -10.56
N LYS A 99 1.39 1.00 -9.57
CA LYS A 99 1.63 2.10 -8.64
C LYS A 99 2.60 3.08 -9.29
N LEU A 100 2.25 4.36 -9.34
CA LEU A 100 3.15 5.40 -9.86
C LEU A 100 3.86 6.14 -8.73
N ARG A 101 3.16 6.34 -7.61
CA ARG A 101 3.70 6.96 -6.40
C ARG A 101 3.01 6.44 -5.14
N GLN A 102 3.71 6.54 -4.02
CA GLN A 102 3.18 6.27 -2.69
C GLN A 102 3.67 7.28 -1.64
N TRP A 103 2.97 7.27 -0.51
CA TRP A 103 3.39 8.00 0.69
C TRP A 103 3.28 7.12 1.95
N PRO A 104 4.28 7.14 2.85
CA PRO A 104 5.63 7.68 2.67
C PRO A 104 6.41 6.95 1.54
N PRO A 105 7.55 7.49 1.07
CA PRO A 105 8.39 6.79 0.11
C PRO A 105 8.78 5.38 0.58
N ASP A 106 9.06 4.49 -0.37
CA ASP A 106 9.57 3.11 -0.18
C ASP A 106 8.60 2.11 0.47
N VAL A 107 8.02 2.44 1.62
CA VAL A 107 7.11 1.56 2.38
C VAL A 107 5.71 2.17 2.56
N GLY A 108 5.25 2.95 1.58
CA GLY A 108 4.01 3.70 1.64
C GLY A 108 2.74 2.98 1.20
N MET A 109 1.65 3.73 1.34
CA MET A 109 0.37 3.46 0.67
C MET A 109 0.37 4.20 -0.67
N SER A 110 -0.23 3.59 -1.70
CA SER A 110 -0.35 4.25 -3.01
C SER A 110 -1.00 5.64 -2.87
N SER A 111 -0.42 6.63 -3.55
CA SER A 111 -0.97 7.97 -3.70
C SER A 111 -1.44 8.24 -5.13
N LEU A 112 -0.80 7.59 -6.10
CA LEU A 112 -1.21 7.58 -7.50
C LEU A 112 -1.01 6.18 -8.07
N GLY A 113 -2.09 5.63 -8.64
CA GLY A 113 -2.06 4.42 -9.45
C GLY A 113 -2.62 4.69 -10.84
N GLU A 114 -2.23 3.87 -11.79
CA GLU A 114 -2.71 3.94 -13.17
C GLU A 114 -3.07 2.55 -13.64
N GLU A 115 -4.13 2.45 -14.42
CA GLU A 115 -4.48 1.22 -15.10
C GLU A 115 -3.37 0.80 -16.06
N CYS A 116 -3.09 -0.49 -16.15
CA CYS A 116 -2.06 -0.98 -17.05
C CYS A 116 -2.33 -2.41 -17.46
N ARG A 117 -1.78 -2.81 -18.61
CA ARG A 117 -1.73 -4.20 -19.01
C ARG A 117 -0.49 -4.87 -18.42
N ASN A 118 -0.69 -5.97 -17.71
CA ASN A 118 0.39 -6.87 -17.28
C ASN A 118 -0.18 -8.29 -17.18
N ASP A 119 0.02 -9.07 -18.25
CA ASP A 119 -0.57 -10.40 -18.41
C ASP A 119 0.05 -11.43 -17.45
N VAL A 120 1.25 -11.16 -16.91
CA VAL A 120 1.86 -12.00 -15.86
C VAL A 120 1.08 -11.80 -14.56
N VAL A 121 0.95 -10.56 -14.09
CA VAL A 121 0.26 -10.25 -12.82
C VAL A 121 -1.21 -10.71 -12.85
N LEU A 122 -1.89 -10.54 -13.99
CA LEU A 122 -3.25 -11.05 -14.16
C LEU A 122 -3.30 -12.57 -13.97
N ARG A 123 -2.45 -13.30 -14.71
CA ARG A 123 -2.44 -14.77 -14.68
C ARG A 123 -2.10 -15.31 -13.30
N GLU A 124 -1.06 -14.77 -12.66
CA GLU A 124 -0.63 -15.20 -11.33
C GLU A 124 -1.73 -14.92 -10.28
N ALA A 125 -2.42 -13.78 -10.35
CA ALA A 125 -3.51 -13.48 -9.44
C ALA A 125 -4.69 -14.44 -9.61
N VAL A 126 -5.14 -14.66 -10.85
CA VAL A 126 -6.21 -15.61 -11.17
C VAL A 126 -5.83 -17.00 -10.67
N GLN A 127 -4.69 -17.54 -11.11
CA GLN A 127 -4.24 -18.87 -10.70
C GLN A 127 -4.14 -19.02 -9.19
N PHE A 128 -3.60 -18.01 -8.49
CA PHE A 128 -3.48 -18.04 -7.04
C PHE A 128 -4.85 -18.15 -6.34
N PHE A 129 -5.80 -17.27 -6.67
CA PHE A 129 -7.10 -17.23 -5.97
C PHE A 129 -8.01 -18.40 -6.34
N GLU A 130 -7.99 -18.86 -7.59
CA GLU A 130 -8.74 -20.04 -8.01
C GLU A 130 -8.19 -21.32 -7.37
N ALA A 131 -6.85 -21.46 -7.25
CA ALA A 131 -6.22 -22.63 -6.65
C ALA A 131 -6.49 -22.79 -5.15
N VAL A 132 -6.72 -21.68 -4.43
CA VAL A 132 -7.10 -21.71 -3.01
C VAL A 132 -8.62 -21.74 -2.81
N HIS A 133 -9.40 -21.88 -3.89
CA HIS A 133 -10.87 -21.87 -3.88
C HIS A 133 -11.46 -20.66 -3.15
N PHE A 134 -10.92 -19.46 -3.43
CA PHE A 134 -11.38 -18.24 -2.79
C PHE A 134 -12.68 -17.71 -3.44
N HIS A 135 -13.66 -17.38 -2.61
CA HIS A 135 -14.89 -16.67 -3.01
C HIS A 135 -14.86 -15.24 -2.44
N GLY A 136 -15.11 -14.25 -3.29
CA GLY A 136 -15.29 -12.86 -2.89
C GLY A 136 -14.28 -11.88 -3.47
N LEU A 137 -14.18 -10.71 -2.82
CA LEU A 137 -13.25 -9.65 -3.21
C LEU A 137 -11.81 -10.02 -2.87
N ALA A 138 -10.95 -9.97 -3.87
CA ALA A 138 -9.56 -10.35 -3.78
C ALA A 138 -8.65 -9.27 -4.39
N TYR A 139 -7.45 -9.18 -3.83
CA TYR A 139 -6.44 -8.23 -4.23
C TYR A 139 -5.06 -8.84 -4.01
N LEU A 140 -4.26 -8.90 -5.08
CA LEU A 140 -2.86 -9.33 -5.03
C LEU A 140 -1.95 -8.16 -5.45
N GLU A 141 -1.00 -7.76 -4.59
CA GLU A 141 0.11 -6.87 -4.93
C GLU A 141 1.36 -7.69 -5.21
N MET A 142 1.98 -7.44 -6.35
CA MET A 142 3.25 -8.01 -6.76
C MET A 142 4.23 -6.90 -7.06
N LYS A 143 5.53 -7.17 -6.87
CA LYS A 143 6.59 -6.30 -7.34
C LYS A 143 7.47 -7.05 -8.32
N GLN A 144 7.76 -6.43 -9.47
CA GLN A 144 8.78 -6.94 -10.38
C GLN A 144 10.17 -6.65 -9.83
N ASP A 145 10.95 -7.68 -9.54
CA ASP A 145 12.35 -7.52 -9.12
C ASP A 145 13.18 -7.03 -10.30
N GLU A 146 13.82 -5.87 -10.17
CA GLU A 146 14.65 -5.30 -11.23
C GLU A 146 15.87 -6.16 -11.58
N ARG A 147 16.31 -7.04 -10.67
CA ARG A 147 17.48 -7.91 -10.89
C ARG A 147 17.15 -9.14 -11.71
N THR A 148 15.98 -9.73 -11.51
CA THR A 148 15.59 -11.01 -12.14
C THR A 148 14.50 -10.84 -13.20
N GLY A 149 13.74 -9.74 -13.17
CA GLY A 149 12.56 -9.52 -14.00
C GLY A 149 11.31 -10.27 -13.52
N GLU A 150 11.42 -11.06 -12.46
CA GLU A 150 10.32 -11.87 -11.92
C GLU A 150 9.33 -11.02 -11.11
N HIS A 151 8.04 -11.36 -11.23
CA HIS A 151 7.00 -10.75 -10.41
C HIS A 151 6.83 -11.56 -9.13
N LEU A 152 7.09 -10.94 -8.00
CA LEU A 152 7.09 -11.58 -6.69
C LEU A 152 5.93 -11.04 -5.86
N ALA A 153 5.12 -11.94 -5.28
CA ALA A 153 4.00 -11.58 -4.41
C ALA A 153 4.49 -10.83 -3.17
N LEU A 154 3.82 -9.72 -2.85
CA LEU A 154 4.16 -8.82 -1.75
C LEU A 154 3.08 -8.81 -0.67
N GLU A 155 1.81 -8.69 -1.08
CA GLU A 155 0.68 -8.56 -0.17
C GLU A 155 -0.60 -9.10 -0.81
N VAL A 156 -1.39 -9.83 -0.02
CA VAL A 156 -2.72 -10.32 -0.39
C VAL A 156 -3.74 -9.63 0.52
N ASN A 157 -4.78 -9.04 -0.04
CA ASN A 157 -5.92 -8.52 0.71
C ASN A 157 -7.20 -9.20 0.20
N VAL A 158 -8.00 -9.74 1.11
CA VAL A 158 -9.23 -10.47 0.78
C VAL A 158 -10.40 -10.01 1.62
N GLY A 159 -11.62 -10.25 1.14
CA GLY A 159 -12.88 -10.06 1.87
C GLY A 159 -13.33 -8.60 2.00
N ARG A 160 -12.61 -7.64 1.41
CA ARG A 160 -12.99 -6.21 1.44
C ARG A 160 -12.45 -5.42 0.25
N PRO A 161 -13.12 -4.34 -0.16
CA PRO A 161 -12.56 -3.39 -1.10
C PRO A 161 -11.28 -2.77 -0.56
N THR A 162 -10.30 -2.54 -1.44
CA THR A 162 -9.13 -1.74 -1.10
C THR A 162 -9.41 -0.27 -1.37
N GLY A 163 -8.63 0.64 -0.77
CA GLY A 163 -8.78 2.08 -1.03
C GLY A 163 -8.61 2.47 -2.51
N ARG A 164 -8.03 1.58 -3.33
CA ARG A 164 -7.83 1.76 -4.77
C ARG A 164 -8.92 1.15 -5.63
N SER A 165 -9.85 0.37 -5.09
CA SER A 165 -10.84 -0.37 -5.90
C SER A 165 -11.68 0.52 -6.81
N ALA A 166 -11.88 1.80 -6.47
CA ALA A 166 -12.54 2.78 -7.34
C ALA A 166 -11.86 2.99 -8.72
N ILE A 167 -10.57 2.64 -8.87
CA ILE A 167 -9.91 2.66 -10.18
C ILE A 167 -10.51 1.63 -11.14
N ALA A 168 -10.98 0.49 -10.62
CA ALA A 168 -11.50 -0.60 -11.43
C ALA A 168 -12.78 -0.14 -12.13
N GLU A 169 -13.71 0.48 -11.39
CA GLU A 169 -14.95 1.04 -11.92
C GLU A 169 -14.67 2.11 -12.99
N ALA A 170 -13.74 3.04 -12.68
CA ALA A 170 -13.34 4.06 -13.66
C ALA A 170 -12.76 3.46 -14.95
N GLY A 171 -12.05 2.32 -14.85
CA GLY A 171 -11.49 1.60 -15.98
C GLY A 171 -12.44 0.60 -16.64
N GLY A 172 -13.72 0.59 -16.26
CA GLY A 172 -14.78 -0.21 -16.88
C GLY A 172 -15.08 -1.54 -16.19
N VAL A 173 -14.41 -1.87 -15.09
CA VAL A 173 -14.65 -3.09 -14.32
C VAL A 173 -15.41 -2.75 -13.04
N GLU A 174 -16.72 -2.94 -13.05
CA GLU A 174 -17.61 -2.62 -11.92
C GLU A 174 -17.50 -3.67 -10.79
N LEU A 175 -16.32 -3.79 -10.20
CA LEU A 175 -15.93 -4.82 -9.24
C LEU A 175 -16.92 -4.94 -8.06
N LEU A 176 -17.30 -3.82 -7.47
CA LEU A 176 -18.18 -3.81 -6.30
C LEU A 176 -19.64 -4.11 -6.68
N TYR A 177 -20.05 -3.69 -7.87
CA TYR A 177 -21.38 -3.99 -8.37
C TYR A 177 -21.50 -5.48 -8.75
N ALA A 178 -20.47 -6.06 -9.36
CA ALA A 178 -20.39 -7.50 -9.60
C ALA A 178 -20.48 -8.30 -8.28
N ALA A 179 -19.73 -7.88 -7.26
CA ALA A 179 -19.77 -8.50 -5.95
C ALA A 179 -21.15 -8.41 -5.29
N TYR A 180 -21.82 -7.27 -5.43
CA TYR A 180 -23.19 -7.09 -4.96
C TYR A 180 -24.17 -8.01 -5.71
N CYS A 181 -24.13 -8.01 -7.05
CA CYS A 181 -25.03 -8.83 -7.86
C CYS A 181 -24.91 -10.31 -7.52
N ASP A 182 -23.69 -10.84 -7.42
CA ASP A 182 -23.46 -12.24 -7.01
C ASP A 182 -24.03 -12.52 -5.61
N ALA A 183 -23.72 -11.63 -4.63
CA ALA A 183 -24.18 -11.79 -3.25
C ALA A 183 -25.71 -11.82 -3.10
N VAL A 184 -26.46 -11.19 -4.01
CA VAL A 184 -27.93 -11.18 -4.00
C VAL A 184 -28.57 -12.03 -5.11
N GLY A 185 -27.78 -12.80 -5.87
CA GLY A 185 -28.27 -13.65 -6.97
C GLY A 185 -28.85 -12.88 -8.16
N LEU A 186 -28.43 -11.64 -8.38
CA LEU A 186 -28.78 -10.86 -9.57
C LEU A 186 -27.84 -11.19 -10.74
N PRO A 187 -28.27 -10.96 -12.00
CA PRO A 187 -27.39 -11.04 -13.15
C PRO A 187 -26.15 -10.15 -12.99
N LEU A 188 -24.99 -10.68 -13.36
CA LEU A 188 -23.74 -9.91 -13.36
C LEU A 188 -23.80 -8.76 -14.38
N PRO A 189 -23.10 -7.64 -14.09
CA PRO A 189 -22.96 -6.56 -15.06
C PRO A 189 -22.28 -7.06 -16.34
N THR A 190 -22.75 -6.58 -17.49
CA THR A 190 -22.11 -6.89 -18.78
C THR A 190 -20.83 -6.09 -18.95
N GLY A 191 -19.80 -6.67 -19.56
CA GLY A 191 -18.61 -5.93 -19.95
C GLY A 191 -17.66 -5.63 -18.79
N LEU A 192 -17.47 -6.60 -17.89
CA LEU A 192 -16.46 -6.60 -16.82
C LEU A 192 -15.01 -6.72 -17.35
N GLU A 193 -14.72 -6.00 -18.43
CA GLU A 193 -13.44 -5.98 -19.10
C GLU A 193 -12.77 -4.62 -18.90
N GLN A 194 -11.50 -4.67 -18.53
CA GLN A 194 -10.69 -3.48 -18.38
C GLN A 194 -10.49 -2.78 -19.74
N ARG A 195 -10.80 -1.49 -19.80
CA ARG A 195 -10.86 -0.70 -21.05
C ARG A 195 -9.51 -0.16 -21.51
N TYR A 196 -8.51 -0.07 -20.62
CA TYR A 196 -7.18 0.46 -20.94
C TYR A 196 -7.20 1.88 -21.54
N SER A 197 -8.05 2.75 -21.01
CA SER A 197 -8.21 4.17 -21.38
C SER A 197 -7.23 5.15 -20.68
N GLY A 198 -6.27 4.64 -19.90
CA GLY A 198 -5.33 5.42 -19.10
C GLY A 198 -5.93 6.01 -17.82
N VAL A 199 -6.96 5.38 -17.23
CA VAL A 199 -7.54 5.84 -15.96
C VAL A 199 -6.55 5.74 -14.82
N LYS A 200 -6.67 6.69 -13.90
CA LYS A 200 -5.84 6.80 -12.72
C LYS A 200 -6.68 6.80 -11.48
N TRP A 201 -6.09 6.38 -10.38
CA TRP A 201 -6.62 6.64 -9.06
C TRP A 201 -5.65 7.52 -8.30
N ILE A 202 -6.17 8.55 -7.63
CA ILE A 202 -5.34 9.53 -6.94
C ILE A 202 -5.89 9.89 -5.57
N TYR A 203 -5.02 9.81 -4.57
CA TYR A 203 -5.19 10.46 -3.29
C TYR A 203 -4.44 11.79 -3.30
N LEU A 204 -5.13 12.85 -3.76
CA LEU A 204 -4.53 14.16 -4.04
C LEU A 204 -3.61 14.70 -2.94
N ARG A 205 -4.05 14.67 -1.68
CA ARG A 205 -3.26 15.18 -0.56
C ARG A 205 -1.93 14.44 -0.39
N GLU A 206 -1.98 13.11 -0.37
CA GLU A 206 -0.78 12.28 -0.23
C GLU A 206 0.09 12.33 -1.49
N ASP A 207 -0.52 12.47 -2.68
CA ASP A 207 0.22 12.58 -3.93
C ASP A 207 1.02 13.88 -4.01
N VAL A 208 0.41 15.01 -3.65
CA VAL A 208 1.10 16.30 -3.56
C VAL A 208 2.24 16.23 -2.53
N ARG A 209 2.01 15.58 -1.39
CA ARG A 209 3.03 15.40 -0.35
C ARG A 209 4.21 14.54 -0.83
N ALA A 210 3.92 13.44 -1.52
CA ALA A 210 4.92 12.59 -2.14
C ALA A 210 5.68 13.35 -3.23
N ALA A 211 4.97 14.01 -4.14
CA ALA A 211 5.55 14.77 -5.24
C ALA A 211 6.45 15.91 -4.74
N LEU A 212 6.03 16.67 -3.74
CA LEU A 212 6.85 17.75 -3.15
C LEU A 212 8.12 17.19 -2.49
N THR A 213 8.00 16.05 -1.80
CA THR A 213 9.16 15.41 -1.16
C THR A 213 10.18 14.94 -2.20
N ARG A 214 9.71 14.30 -3.28
CA ARG A 214 10.56 13.85 -4.38
C ARG A 214 11.15 15.01 -5.19
N HIS A 215 10.37 16.06 -5.41
CA HIS A 215 10.84 17.28 -6.06
C HIS A 215 11.99 17.95 -5.29
N ARG A 216 11.86 18.05 -3.95
CA ARG A 216 12.95 18.55 -3.09
C ARG A 216 14.21 17.69 -3.10
N ARG A 217 14.10 16.41 -3.45
CA ARG A 217 15.23 15.49 -3.64
C ARG A 217 15.79 15.48 -5.06
N GLY A 218 15.19 16.24 -5.99
CA GLY A 218 15.58 16.24 -7.40
C GLY A 218 15.09 15.00 -8.18
N GLU A 219 14.22 14.18 -7.61
CA GLU A 219 13.74 12.92 -8.21
C GLU A 219 12.50 13.09 -9.10
N LEU A 220 11.81 14.24 -9.01
CA LEU A 220 10.57 14.49 -9.76
C LEU A 220 10.46 15.94 -10.19
N GLY A 221 10.37 16.19 -11.49
CA GLY A 221 10.11 17.53 -12.03
C GLY A 221 8.64 17.94 -11.93
N VAL A 222 8.34 19.23 -11.84
CA VAL A 222 6.94 19.75 -11.83
C VAL A 222 6.20 19.34 -13.11
N ARG A 223 6.85 19.45 -14.27
CA ARG A 223 6.28 19.04 -15.56
C ARG A 223 6.01 17.54 -15.61
N GLU A 224 6.89 16.73 -15.04
CA GLU A 224 6.74 15.28 -14.96
C GLU A 224 5.61 14.89 -14.02
N TRP A 225 5.51 15.54 -12.86
CA TRP A 225 4.38 15.38 -11.95
C TRP A 225 3.06 15.70 -12.65
N TRP A 226 2.95 16.84 -13.33
CA TRP A 226 1.73 17.21 -14.06
C TRP A 226 1.37 16.18 -15.14
N ARG A 227 2.35 15.69 -15.92
CA ARG A 227 2.12 14.62 -16.90
C ARG A 227 1.59 13.35 -16.23
N SER A 228 2.15 12.97 -15.09
CA SER A 228 1.75 11.75 -14.39
C SER A 228 0.32 11.82 -13.85
N VAL A 229 -0.16 12.98 -13.41
CA VAL A 229 -1.52 13.14 -12.87
C VAL A 229 -2.58 13.44 -13.93
N ARG A 230 -2.19 13.90 -15.13
CA ARG A 230 -3.12 14.21 -16.22
C ARG A 230 -3.90 12.96 -16.66
N GLY A 231 -5.16 13.15 -17.06
CA GLY A 231 -6.01 12.09 -17.61
C GLY A 231 -7.28 11.82 -16.79
N PRO A 232 -8.08 10.82 -17.20
CA PRO A 232 -9.24 10.37 -16.45
C PRO A 232 -8.82 9.86 -15.07
N LYS A 233 -9.59 10.21 -14.02
CA LYS A 233 -9.23 9.95 -12.62
C LYS A 233 -10.45 9.52 -11.79
N ALA A 234 -10.28 8.46 -11.02
CA ALA A 234 -11.01 8.23 -9.78
C ALA A 234 -10.26 8.91 -8.62
N TYR A 235 -10.98 9.59 -7.75
CA TYR A 235 -10.39 10.25 -6.58
C TYR A 235 -10.65 9.42 -5.33
N ALA A 236 -9.64 9.33 -4.45
CA ALA A 236 -9.77 8.62 -3.18
C ALA A 236 -10.79 9.27 -2.23
N VAL A 237 -10.87 10.61 -2.25
CA VAL A 237 -11.69 11.41 -1.32
C VAL A 237 -12.37 12.60 -2.01
N LEU A 238 -11.71 13.25 -2.98
CA LEU A 238 -12.28 14.42 -3.65
C LEU A 238 -13.52 14.04 -4.46
N SER A 239 -14.66 14.62 -4.10
CA SER A 239 -15.87 14.64 -4.93
C SER A 239 -16.32 16.09 -5.12
N PHE A 240 -16.65 16.45 -6.37
CA PHE A 240 -17.22 17.77 -6.65
C PHE A 240 -18.68 17.89 -6.23
N ARG A 241 -19.39 16.76 -6.09
CA ARG A 241 -20.78 16.72 -5.63
C ARG A 241 -20.89 16.72 -4.11
N ASP A 242 -19.87 16.20 -3.43
CA ASP A 242 -19.76 16.21 -1.98
C ASP A 242 -18.33 16.58 -1.56
N PRO A 243 -18.00 17.87 -1.48
CA PRO A 243 -16.63 18.31 -1.15
C PRO A 243 -16.30 18.22 0.34
N ALA A 244 -17.29 18.01 1.23
CA ALA A 244 -17.08 18.07 2.68
C ALA A 244 -16.08 17.01 3.21
N PRO A 245 -16.09 15.74 2.75
CA PRO A 245 -15.08 14.75 3.13
C PRO A 245 -13.66 15.19 2.79
N PHE A 246 -13.46 15.78 1.61
CA PHE A 246 -12.15 16.26 1.18
C PHE A 246 -11.66 17.45 2.01
N LEU A 247 -12.55 18.40 2.33
CA LEU A 247 -12.20 19.52 3.22
C LEU A 247 -11.84 19.02 4.63
N SER A 248 -12.62 18.08 5.18
CA SER A 248 -12.33 17.43 6.46
C SER A 248 -10.98 16.72 6.45
N ASP A 249 -10.67 16.02 5.36
CA ASP A 249 -9.38 15.35 5.15
C ASP A 249 -8.22 16.37 5.19
N LEU A 250 -8.33 17.50 4.50
CA LEU A 250 -7.33 18.57 4.55
C LEU A 250 -7.17 19.16 5.95
N LEU A 251 -8.28 19.51 6.62
CA LEU A 251 -8.29 20.14 7.94
C LEU A 251 -7.73 19.22 9.03
N ARG A 252 -8.10 17.93 9.03
CA ARG A 252 -7.58 16.95 9.99
C ARG A 252 -6.08 16.77 9.84
N SER A 253 -5.56 16.80 8.61
CA SER A 253 -4.12 16.74 8.36
C SER A 253 -3.43 17.99 8.91
N ALA A 254 -3.94 19.18 8.61
CA ALA A 254 -3.42 20.45 9.12
C ALA A 254 -3.41 20.49 10.66
N ALA A 255 -4.49 20.05 11.31
CA ALA A 255 -4.59 19.98 12.77
C ALA A 255 -3.54 19.04 13.39
N LYS A 256 -3.25 17.89 12.77
CA LYS A 256 -2.16 16.99 13.20
C LYS A 256 -0.79 17.67 13.08
N PHE A 257 -0.54 18.43 12.02
CA PHE A 257 0.68 19.21 11.85
C PHE A 257 0.84 20.30 12.92
N VAL A 258 -0.23 21.06 13.20
CA VAL A 258 -0.22 22.12 14.23
C VAL A 258 0.06 21.51 15.62
N ARG A 259 -0.62 20.41 15.98
CA ARG A 259 -0.39 19.71 17.26
C ARG A 259 1.04 19.18 17.38
N ALA A 260 1.59 18.61 16.30
CA ALA A 260 2.97 18.13 16.28
C ALA A 260 4.00 19.27 16.39
N ALA A 261 3.74 20.42 15.77
CA ALA A 261 4.58 21.61 15.86
C ALA A 261 4.53 22.22 17.28
N ALA A 262 3.34 22.37 17.85
CA ALA A 262 3.14 22.86 19.21
C ALA A 262 3.83 21.95 20.26
N GLY A 263 3.72 20.62 20.10
CA GLY A 263 4.40 19.66 20.97
C GLY A 263 5.93 19.69 20.87
N ARG A 264 6.49 20.03 19.69
CA ARG A 264 7.94 20.24 19.52
C ARG A 264 8.43 21.53 20.17
N VAL A 265 7.64 22.61 20.11
CA VAL A 265 7.94 23.87 20.79
C VAL A 265 7.90 23.70 22.31
N GLY A 266 6.90 22.97 22.83
CA GLY A 266 6.81 22.62 24.26
C GLY A 266 8.00 21.79 24.77
N ARG A 267 8.40 20.75 24.02
CA ARG A 267 9.60 19.93 24.36
C ARG A 267 10.93 20.68 24.25
N ARG A 268 11.01 21.72 23.42
CA ARG A 268 12.21 22.57 23.30
C ARG A 268 12.31 23.55 24.47
N ARG A 269 11.18 24.09 24.94
CA ARG A 269 11.10 24.91 26.16
C ARG A 269 11.42 24.12 27.43
N SER A 270 10.91 22.89 27.56
CA SER A 270 11.18 22.04 28.73
C SER A 270 12.63 21.51 28.80
N ARG A 271 13.39 21.58 27.72
CA ARG A 271 14.83 21.27 27.68
C ARG A 271 15.72 22.50 27.94
N GLN A 272 15.16 23.71 27.98
CA GLN A 272 15.88 24.96 28.21
C GLN A 272 15.76 25.50 29.64
N THR A 273 15.09 24.78 30.55
CA THR A 273 15.13 25.07 31.99
C THR A 273 15.92 24.00 32.75
N PRO A 274 17.25 24.16 32.91
CA PRO A 274 17.98 23.61 34.04
C PRO A 274 18.07 24.65 35.16
N GLY A 275 17.53 24.31 36.33
CA GLY A 275 17.99 24.76 37.65
C GLY A 275 17.61 26.17 38.09
N GLU A 276 16.64 26.25 39.01
CA GLU A 276 16.81 27.02 40.25
C GLU A 276 16.26 26.15 41.38
N ALA A 277 17.15 25.36 41.99
CA ALA A 277 16.98 24.87 43.34
C ALA A 277 17.76 25.84 44.23
N GLY A 278 17.01 26.60 45.04
CA GLY A 278 17.50 27.27 46.24
C GLY A 278 17.00 26.52 47.45
#